data_AF-A0ABD4W4R5-F1
#
_entry.id   AF-A0ABD4W4R5-F1
#
_cell.length_a   1.000
_cell.length_b   1.000
_cell.length_c   1.000
_cell.angle_alpha   90.00
_cell.angle_beta   90.00
_cell.angle_gamma   90.00
#
_symmetry.space_group_name_H-M   'P 1'
#
loop_
_entity.id
_entity.type
_entity.pdbx_description
1 polymer ?
#
loop_
_entity_poly.entity_id
_entity_poly.type
_entity_poly.pdbx_seq_one_letter_code
_entity_poly.pdbx_strand_id
1 'polypeptide(L)'
;MGLRDLRERNGLTLQQLDSLTGVDFTRLWVYENHADEARNMYLGTAAKLAQALHCNVLDLYPDEHVWRGGVSAGVVGLKNIRKARRLTQVELAGLSGIARPSISRFETNGRPVSQMYLRTALRLSEALQCDPVDFLTEGY
;
A
#
# COMPACT_ATOMS: atom_id res chain seq x y z
N MET A 1 -2.21 14.75 2.63
CA MET A 1 -0.79 15.02 2.35
C MET A 1 -0.38 14.01 1.30
N GLY A 2 0.16 14.47 0.17
CA GLY A 2 0.56 13.59 -0.93
C GLY A 2 2.06 13.29 -0.92
N LEU A 3 2.52 12.47 -1.88
CA LEU A 3 3.94 12.13 -2.07
C LEU A 3 4.83 13.39 -2.13
N ARG A 4 4.38 14.45 -2.81
CA ARG A 4 5.11 15.71 -2.94
C ARG A 4 5.40 16.36 -1.59
N ASP A 5 4.37 16.51 -0.75
CA ASP A 5 4.50 17.14 0.57
C ASP A 5 5.49 16.36 1.44
N LEU A 6 5.41 15.03 1.40
CA LEU A 6 6.29 14.13 2.16
C LEU A 6 7.74 14.21 1.67
N ARG A 7 7.95 14.26 0.35
CA ARG A 7 9.27 14.43 -0.24
C ARG A 7 9.90 15.77 0.14
N GLU A 8 9.15 16.86 0.00
CA GLU A 8 9.63 18.22 0.29
C GLU A 8 9.93 18.41 1.79
N ARG A 9 9.13 17.80 2.69
CA ARG A 9 9.42 17.78 4.13
C ARG A 9 10.70 17.05 4.51
N ASN A 10 11.05 16.01 3.74
CA ASN A 10 12.32 15.31 3.89
C ASN A 10 13.49 16.03 3.19
N GLY A 11 13.25 17.20 2.56
CA GLY A 11 14.28 17.98 1.88
C GLY A 11 14.82 17.32 0.61
N LEU A 12 14.08 16.39 0.01
CA LEU A 12 14.53 15.61 -1.14
C LEU A 12 14.06 16.21 -2.46
N THR A 13 14.92 16.17 -3.48
CA THR A 13 14.49 16.34 -4.87
C THR A 13 13.91 15.03 -5.41
N LEU A 14 13.16 15.09 -6.51
CA LEU A 14 12.68 13.88 -7.19
C LEU A 14 13.84 12.96 -7.62
N GLN A 15 14.96 13.53 -8.05
CA GLN A 15 16.13 12.79 -8.52
C GLN A 15 16.88 12.09 -7.36
N GLN A 16 16.89 12.72 -6.17
CA GLN A 16 17.39 12.09 -4.95
C GLN A 16 16.46 10.96 -4.49
N LEU A 17 15.15 11.17 -4.52
CA LEU A 17 14.18 10.13 -4.15
C LEU A 17 14.22 8.93 -5.10
N ASP A 18 14.40 9.17 -6.40
CA ASP A 18 14.66 8.14 -7.40
C ASP A 18 15.90 7.32 -7.02
N SER A 19 17.02 8.00 -6.78
CA SER A 19 18.29 7.35 -6.40
C SER A 19 18.17 6.53 -5.10
N LEU A 20 17.33 6.97 -4.14
CA LEU A 20 17.13 6.27 -2.86
C LEU A 20 16.22 5.05 -2.98
N THR A 21 15.22 5.10 -3.85
CA THR A 21 14.15 4.08 -3.91
C THR A 21 14.23 3.17 -5.13
N GLY A 22 15.00 3.56 -6.13
CA GLY A 22 15.03 2.95 -7.45
C GLY A 22 13.72 3.12 -8.23
N VAL A 23 12.89 4.09 -7.85
CA VAL A 23 11.64 4.42 -8.55
C VAL A 23 11.91 5.59 -9.47
N ASP A 24 11.85 5.33 -10.78
CA ASP A 24 12.17 6.29 -11.83
C ASP A 24 11.55 7.68 -11.59
N PHE A 25 12.37 8.72 -11.77
CA PHE A 25 11.99 10.13 -11.67
C PHE A 25 10.68 10.47 -12.37
N THR A 26 10.47 9.97 -13.59
CA THR A 26 9.25 10.25 -14.38
C THR A 26 8.04 9.63 -13.69
N ARG A 27 8.20 8.43 -13.12
CA ARG A 27 7.12 7.77 -12.38
C ARG A 27 6.80 8.48 -11.07
N LEU A 28 7.82 8.94 -10.35
CA LEU A 28 7.63 9.77 -9.14
C LEU A 28 6.90 11.07 -9.47
N TRP A 29 7.30 11.76 -10.54
CA TRP A 29 6.61 12.97 -11.00
C TRP A 29 5.15 12.68 -11.34
N VAL A 30 4.85 11.56 -12.00
CA VAL A 30 3.48 11.16 -12.31
C VAL A 30 2.67 10.95 -11.02
N TYR A 31 3.23 10.28 -10.01
CA TYR A 31 2.55 10.09 -8.73
C TYR A 31 2.29 11.40 -7.97
N GLU A 32 3.17 12.40 -8.10
CA GLU A 32 2.95 13.71 -7.46
C GLU A 32 1.88 14.55 -8.15
N ASN A 33 1.68 14.37 -9.46
CA ASN A 33 0.82 15.26 -10.26
C ASN A 33 -0.50 14.60 -10.69
N HIS A 34 -0.60 13.27 -10.66
CA HIS A 34 -1.78 12.53 -11.08
C HIS A 34 -2.32 11.65 -9.95
N ALA A 35 -3.36 12.13 -9.27
CA ALA A 35 -3.93 11.44 -8.12
C ALA A 35 -4.41 10.01 -8.45
N ASP A 36 -4.97 9.75 -9.62
CA ASP A 36 -5.38 8.38 -9.98
C ASP A 36 -4.18 7.43 -10.12
N GLU A 37 -3.06 7.90 -10.68
CA GLU A 37 -1.82 7.12 -10.75
C GLU A 37 -1.26 6.87 -9.36
N ALA A 38 -1.34 7.84 -8.45
CA ALA A 38 -0.94 7.66 -7.05
C ALA A 38 -1.81 6.62 -6.33
N ARG A 39 -3.14 6.65 -6.53
CA ARG A 39 -4.06 5.61 -6.02
C ARG A 39 -3.78 4.22 -6.59
N ASN A 40 -3.26 4.18 -7.82
CA ASN A 40 -2.89 2.97 -8.56
C ASN A 40 -1.41 2.61 -8.42
N MET A 41 -0.67 3.26 -7.52
CA MET A 41 0.69 2.88 -7.18
C MET A 41 0.70 1.45 -6.64
N TYR A 42 1.70 0.66 -7.04
CA TYR A 42 1.87 -0.67 -6.49
C TYR A 42 2.29 -0.59 -5.02
N LEU A 43 1.73 -1.47 -4.18
CA LEU A 43 1.98 -1.50 -2.75
C LEU A 43 3.47 -1.69 -2.43
N GLY A 44 4.19 -2.48 -3.22
CA GLY A 44 5.64 -2.63 -3.07
C GLY A 44 6.41 -1.33 -3.39
N THR A 45 5.97 -0.58 -4.40
CA THR A 45 6.53 0.76 -4.70
C THR A 45 6.21 1.74 -3.57
N ALA A 46 4.97 1.73 -3.08
CA ALA A 46 4.56 2.58 -1.96
C ALA A 46 5.33 2.23 -0.67
N ALA A 47 5.59 0.95 -0.40
CA ALA A 47 6.40 0.50 0.74
C ALA A 47 7.83 1.04 0.68
N LYS A 48 8.50 0.97 -0.49
CA LYS A 48 9.84 1.55 -0.69
C LYS A 48 9.87 3.06 -0.46
N LEU A 49 8.89 3.76 -1.02
CA LEU A 49 8.78 5.21 -0.85
C LEU A 49 8.52 5.58 0.60
N ALA A 50 7.61 4.87 1.27
CA ALA A 50 7.28 5.09 2.67
C ALA A 50 8.48 4.84 3.60
N GLN A 51 9.27 3.80 3.30
CA GLN A 51 10.50 3.52 4.03
C GLN A 51 11.53 4.65 3.86
N ALA A 52 11.76 5.12 2.62
CA ALA A 52 12.71 6.19 2.33
C ALA A 52 12.26 7.57 2.85
N LEU A 53 10.95 7.80 2.95
CA LEU A 53 10.36 9.04 3.45
C LEU A 53 10.00 8.99 4.94
N HIS A 54 10.27 7.85 5.60
CA HIS A 54 9.95 7.59 7.01
C HIS A 54 8.49 7.89 7.37
N CYS A 55 7.54 7.44 6.54
CA CYS A 55 6.10 7.65 6.73
C CYS A 55 5.31 6.34 6.66
N ASN A 56 4.01 6.40 6.95
CA ASN A 56 3.12 5.27 6.69
C ASN A 56 2.89 5.14 5.17
N VAL A 57 2.72 3.91 4.68
CA VAL A 57 2.36 3.66 3.27
C VAL A 57 1.09 4.38 2.85
N LEU A 58 0.10 4.49 3.74
CA LEU A 58 -1.16 5.18 3.45
C LEU A 58 -1.04 6.70 3.51
N ASP A 59 0.06 7.26 4.01
CA ASP A 59 0.35 8.70 3.89
C ASP A 59 0.64 9.09 2.43
N LEU A 60 1.03 8.13 1.58
CA LEU A 60 1.22 8.33 0.15
C LEU A 60 -0.11 8.37 -0.64
N TYR A 61 -1.22 7.99 0.00
CA TYR A 61 -2.53 8.01 -0.66
C TYR A 61 -3.09 9.43 -0.72
N PRO A 62 -3.40 9.98 -1.92
CA PRO A 62 -3.59 11.41 -2.12
C PRO A 62 -4.85 11.98 -1.47
N ASP A 63 -5.85 11.15 -1.20
CA ASP A 63 -7.16 11.60 -0.73
C ASP A 63 -7.15 11.89 0.76
N GLU A 64 -7.76 13.01 1.18
CA GLU A 64 -7.90 13.37 2.58
C GLU A 64 -9.00 12.54 3.28
N HIS A 65 -8.95 12.49 4.62
CA HIS A 65 -9.94 11.81 5.47
C HIS A 65 -10.17 10.31 5.20
N VAL A 66 -9.20 9.63 4.60
CA VAL A 66 -9.23 8.17 4.44
C VAL A 66 -8.55 7.46 5.61
N TRP A 67 -8.77 6.15 5.72
CA TRP A 67 -8.02 5.28 6.62
C TRP A 67 -6.50 5.47 6.43
N ARG A 68 -5.79 5.79 7.52
CA ARG A 68 -4.32 6.03 7.54
C ARG A 68 -3.51 4.97 8.30
N GLY A 69 -4.15 3.86 8.61
CA GLY A 69 -3.46 2.71 9.18
C GLY A 69 -4.07 2.25 10.49
N GLY A 70 -4.09 0.93 10.63
CA GLY A 70 -4.20 0.24 11.91
C GLY A 70 -2.79 -0.10 12.40
N VAL A 71 -2.69 -0.49 13.66
CA VAL A 71 -1.44 -1.06 14.21
C VAL A 71 -1.04 -2.30 13.42
N SER A 72 0.25 -2.65 13.46
CA SER A 72 0.72 -3.90 12.85
C SER A 72 -0.14 -5.09 13.31
N ALA A 73 -0.49 -5.98 12.40
CA ALA A 73 -1.29 -7.16 12.67
C ALA A 73 -0.58 -8.19 13.58
N GLY A 74 0.72 -8.03 13.83
CA GLY A 74 1.55 -8.99 14.55
C GLY A 74 1.81 -10.30 13.80
N VAL A 75 1.26 -10.44 12.60
CA VAL A 75 1.48 -11.53 11.65
C VAL A 75 1.59 -10.94 10.25
N VAL A 76 2.46 -11.51 9.41
CA VAL A 76 2.68 -11.05 8.03
C VAL A 76 1.99 -11.95 7.01
N GLY A 77 1.65 -11.38 5.86
CA GLY A 77 0.96 -12.03 4.75
C GLY A 77 -0.56 -11.89 4.83
N LEU A 78 -1.17 -11.39 3.76
CA LEU A 78 -2.62 -11.15 3.65
C LEU A 78 -3.46 -12.36 4.11
N LYS A 79 -3.09 -13.57 3.67
CA LYS A 79 -3.78 -14.82 4.03
C LYS A 79 -3.72 -15.12 5.53
N ASN A 80 -2.57 -14.88 6.15
CA ASN A 80 -2.35 -15.15 7.57
C ASN A 80 -3.11 -14.15 8.43
N ILE A 81 -3.06 -12.87 8.06
CA ILE A 81 -3.81 -11.79 8.72
C ILE A 81 -5.31 -12.06 8.67
N ARG A 82 -5.85 -12.38 7.48
CA ARG A 82 -7.27 -12.73 7.33
C ARG A 82 -7.67 -13.89 8.24
N LYS A 83 -6.86 -14.96 8.28
CA LYS A 83 -7.11 -16.12 9.15
C LYS A 83 -7.02 -15.76 10.64
N ALA A 84 -6.08 -14.90 11.04
CA ALA A 84 -5.96 -14.42 12.41
C ALA A 84 -7.21 -13.63 12.84
N ARG A 85 -7.84 -12.91 11.92
CA ARG A 85 -9.14 -12.24 12.12
C ARG A 85 -10.36 -13.16 11.98
N ARG A 86 -10.14 -14.47 11.78
CA ARG A 86 -11.18 -15.50 11.63
C ARG A 86 -12.18 -15.23 10.50
N LEU A 87 -11.74 -14.53 9.44
CA LEU A 87 -12.57 -14.21 8.29
C LEU A 87 -12.36 -15.22 7.16
N THR A 88 -13.42 -15.55 6.44
CA THR A 88 -13.38 -16.19 5.12
C THR A 88 -13.02 -15.17 4.04
N GLN A 89 -12.65 -15.65 2.84
CA GLN A 89 -12.44 -14.75 1.70
C GLN A 89 -13.73 -14.02 1.27
N VAL A 90 -14.90 -14.63 1.49
CA VAL A 90 -16.20 -14.05 1.14
C VAL A 90 -16.55 -12.93 2.12
N GLU A 91 -16.35 -13.13 3.41
CA GLU A 91 -16.57 -12.08 4.42
C GLU A 91 -15.62 -10.91 4.22
N LEU A 92 -14.32 -11.17 3.97
CA LEU A 92 -13.37 -10.09 3.66
C LEU A 92 -13.76 -9.33 2.38
N ALA A 93 -14.28 -10.02 1.37
CA ALA A 93 -14.79 -9.37 0.17
C ALA A 93 -15.98 -8.45 0.47
N GLY A 94 -16.90 -8.90 1.32
CA GLY A 94 -18.04 -8.11 1.78
C GLY A 94 -17.61 -6.85 2.56
N LEU A 95 -16.62 -6.99 3.45
CA LEU A 95 -16.12 -5.88 4.27
C LEU A 95 -15.30 -4.85 3.46
N SER A 96 -14.44 -5.33 2.56
CA SER A 96 -13.51 -4.46 1.80
C SER A 96 -14.07 -3.95 0.48
N GLY A 97 -15.17 -4.53 -0.01
CA GLY A 97 -15.67 -4.28 -1.36
C GLY A 97 -14.73 -4.75 -2.48
N ILE A 98 -13.75 -5.61 -2.17
CA ILE A 98 -12.86 -6.24 -3.15
C ILE A 98 -13.41 -7.60 -3.54
N ALA A 99 -13.49 -7.87 -4.85
CA ALA A 99 -14.00 -9.15 -5.33
C ALA A 99 -13.22 -10.34 -4.76
N ARG A 100 -13.93 -11.35 -4.23
CA ARG A 100 -13.35 -12.57 -3.65
C ARG A 100 -12.32 -13.27 -4.56
N PRO A 101 -12.51 -13.38 -5.89
CA PRO A 101 -11.49 -13.93 -6.78
C PRO A 101 -10.16 -13.14 -6.78
N SER A 102 -10.21 -11.82 -6.62
CA SER A 102 -9.01 -10.98 -6.51
C SER A 102 -8.25 -11.25 -5.22
N ILE A 103 -8.96 -11.33 -4.09
CA ILE A 103 -8.38 -11.75 -2.80
C ILE A 103 -7.71 -13.11 -2.94
N SER A 104 -8.40 -14.07 -3.56
CA SER A 104 -7.85 -15.41 -3.78
C SER A 104 -6.55 -15.39 -4.58
N ARG A 105 -6.46 -14.60 -5.67
CA ARG A 105 -5.23 -14.51 -6.48
C ARG A 105 -4.04 -13.99 -5.67
N PHE A 106 -4.26 -13.02 -4.79
CA PHE A 106 -3.21 -12.50 -3.90
C PHE A 106 -2.77 -13.55 -2.87
N GLU A 107 -3.70 -14.34 -2.33
CA GLU A 107 -3.41 -15.35 -1.30
C GLU A 107 -2.80 -16.65 -1.83
N THR A 108 -2.95 -16.94 -3.13
CA THR A 108 -2.46 -18.17 -3.76
C THR A 108 -1.27 -17.91 -4.69
N ASN A 109 -0.60 -16.75 -4.57
CA ASN A 109 0.51 -16.34 -5.42
C ASN A 109 0.18 -16.25 -6.93
N GLY A 110 -1.10 -16.21 -7.30
CA GLY A 110 -1.53 -15.96 -8.68
C GLY A 110 -1.27 -14.52 -9.13
N ARG A 111 -1.07 -13.61 -8.17
CA ARG A 111 -0.52 -12.26 -8.36
C ARG A 111 0.24 -11.87 -7.09
N PRO A 112 1.48 -11.35 -7.18
CA PRO A 112 2.21 -10.87 -6.01
C PRO A 112 1.46 -9.75 -5.28
N VAL A 113 1.45 -9.80 -3.94
CA VAL A 113 0.85 -8.75 -3.11
C VAL A 113 1.55 -7.40 -3.29
N SER A 114 2.86 -7.41 -3.59
CA SER A 114 3.62 -6.20 -3.93
C SER A 114 3.07 -5.46 -5.16
N GLN A 115 2.39 -6.16 -6.06
CA GLN A 115 1.73 -5.56 -7.23
C GLN A 115 0.27 -5.19 -6.95
N MET A 116 -0.23 -5.28 -5.72
CA MET A 116 -1.54 -4.77 -5.34
C MET A 116 -1.57 -3.25 -5.49
N TYR A 117 -2.66 -2.68 -6.00
CA TYR A 117 -2.79 -1.22 -6.03
C TYR A 117 -3.00 -0.65 -4.63
N LEU A 118 -2.47 0.54 -4.37
CA LEU A 118 -2.56 1.20 -3.07
C LEU A 118 -4.02 1.41 -2.62
N ARG A 119 -4.93 1.75 -3.55
CA ARG A 119 -6.39 1.80 -3.27
C ARG A 119 -6.98 0.47 -2.78
N THR A 120 -6.47 -0.65 -3.28
CA THR A 120 -6.90 -1.99 -2.88
C THR A 120 -6.31 -2.34 -1.52
N ALA A 121 -5.04 -2.00 -1.30
CA ALA A 121 -4.38 -2.16 -0.01
C ALA A 121 -5.08 -1.35 1.08
N LEU A 122 -5.45 -0.09 0.81
CA LEU A 122 -6.23 0.75 1.71
C LEU A 122 -7.52 0.06 2.17
N ARG A 123 -8.38 -0.36 1.22
CA ARG A 123 -9.65 -1.04 1.52
C ARG A 123 -9.49 -2.34 2.30
N LEU A 124 -8.48 -3.13 1.96
CA LEU A 124 -8.20 -4.38 2.68
C LEU A 124 -7.66 -4.09 4.09
N SER A 125 -6.81 -3.08 4.25
CA SER A 125 -6.21 -2.70 5.53
C SER A 125 -7.23 -2.10 6.49
N GLU A 126 -8.22 -1.38 5.96
CA GLU A 126 -9.37 -0.88 6.71
C GLU A 126 -10.25 -2.05 7.17
N ALA A 127 -10.60 -2.97 6.27
CA ALA A 127 -11.41 -4.15 6.62
C ALA A 127 -10.70 -5.08 7.62
N LEU A 128 -9.38 -5.21 7.52
CA LEU A 128 -8.56 -6.05 8.40
C LEU A 128 -8.04 -5.30 9.63
N GLN A 129 -8.26 -3.99 9.72
CA GLN A 129 -7.76 -3.10 10.78
C GLN A 129 -6.27 -3.35 11.07
N CYS A 130 -5.42 -3.21 10.05
CA CYS A 130 -3.97 -3.41 10.15
C CYS A 130 -3.19 -2.45 9.25
N ASP A 131 -1.86 -2.49 9.32
CA ASP A 131 -0.99 -1.79 8.38
C ASP A 131 -0.94 -2.57 7.05
N PRO A 132 -1.11 -1.92 5.88
CA PRO A 132 -1.01 -2.61 4.59
C PRO A 132 0.39 -3.17 4.29
N VAL A 133 1.46 -2.68 4.93
CA VAL A 133 2.81 -3.26 4.80
C VAL A 133 2.84 -4.70 5.31
N ASP A 134 2.04 -5.04 6.33
CA ASP A 134 1.98 -6.40 6.86
C ASP A 134 1.45 -7.41 5.83
N PHE A 135 0.76 -6.96 4.77
CA PHE A 135 0.27 -7.87 3.73
C PHE A 135 1.39 -8.53 2.94
N LEU A 136 2.51 -7.85 2.88
CA LEU A 136 3.67 -8.28 2.15
C LEU A 136 4.45 -9.29 3.05
N THR A 137 5.12 -10.29 2.46
CA THR A 137 5.75 -11.40 3.21
C THR A 137 7.28 -11.42 3.21
N GLU A 138 7.96 -10.66 2.35
CA GLU A 138 9.44 -10.68 2.20
C GLU A 138 10.01 -9.32 1.79
N GLY A 139 11.00 -8.81 2.55
CA GLY A 139 11.69 -7.52 2.41
C GLY A 139 11.50 -6.75 1.10
N TYR A 140 10.82 -5.61 1.21
CA TYR A 140 10.58 -4.62 0.15
C TYR A 140 11.51 -3.44 0.34
#